data_AF-A0A959TFD2-F1
#
_entry.id   AF-A0A959TFD2-F1
#
_cell.length_a   1.000
_cell.length_b   1.000
_cell.length_c   1.000
_cell.angle_alpha   90.00
_cell.angle_beta   90.00
_cell.angle_gamma   90.00
#
_symmetry.space_group_name_H-M   'P 1'
#
loop_
_entity.id
_entity.type
_entity.pdbx_description
1 polymer ?
#
loop_
_entity_poly.entity_id
_entity_poly.type
_entity_poly.pdbx_seq_one_letter_code
_entity_poly.pdbx_strand_id
1 'polypeptide(L)'
;EFNNVFIHLDGHVLDSDEARRLLYVACTRAMDSLHIHTNTPVLTDYQGLDLERVVDADEHRPPATIEYVLGMTEVNLGSCAYVSERIKKLRTGEELRPDAVQFSNNRAPGLGTAQGNVLLYSREFLSSAFGRFERNGYSVARGRVEYIVEWYDKKKDRTYEVVLPRLSLRRSEAAN
;
A
#
# COMPACT_ATOMS: atom_id res chain seq x y z
N GLU A 1 20.69 -7.54 -14.26
CA GLU A 1 21.36 -6.23 -14.17
C GLU A 1 20.38 -5.17 -14.65
N PHE A 2 20.52 -3.93 -14.19
CA PHE A 2 19.63 -2.81 -14.45
C PHE A 2 20.46 -1.54 -14.66
N ASN A 3 20.00 -0.63 -15.52
CA ASN A 3 20.66 0.65 -15.76
C ASN A 3 20.81 1.49 -14.48
N ASN A 4 19.71 1.68 -13.74
CA ASN A 4 19.67 2.48 -12.53
C ASN A 4 19.19 1.63 -11.35
N VAL A 5 19.93 1.63 -10.24
CA VAL A 5 19.59 0.88 -9.03
C VAL A 5 19.48 1.84 -7.85
N PHE A 6 18.37 1.73 -7.12
CA PHE A 6 18.12 2.44 -5.87
C PHE A 6 18.08 1.43 -4.74
N ILE A 7 18.95 1.59 -3.75
CA ILE A 7 19.02 0.76 -2.55
C ILE A 7 18.56 1.60 -1.36
N HIS A 8 17.57 1.13 -0.62
CA HIS A 8 17.14 1.74 0.64
C HIS A 8 17.58 0.85 1.82
N LEU A 9 18.52 1.37 2.60
CA LEU A 9 19.08 0.73 3.79
C LEU A 9 18.54 1.41 5.04
N ASP A 10 17.36 0.97 5.47
CA ASP A 10 16.69 1.45 6.69
C ASP A 10 17.13 0.63 7.91
N GLY A 11 17.84 1.25 8.85
CA GLY A 11 18.37 0.63 10.06
C GLY A 11 19.39 -0.48 9.80
N HIS A 12 19.90 -0.60 8.58
CA HIS A 12 20.77 -1.70 8.19
C HIS A 12 22.21 -1.48 8.66
N VAL A 13 22.81 -2.50 9.27
CA VAL A 13 24.21 -2.50 9.72
C VAL A 13 25.00 -3.53 8.94
N LEU A 14 26.28 -3.23 8.66
CA LEU A 14 27.19 -4.10 7.90
C LEU A 14 28.16 -4.82 8.85
N ASP A 15 27.61 -5.53 9.83
CA ASP A 15 28.35 -6.21 10.91
C ASP A 15 28.80 -7.63 10.55
N SER A 16 28.08 -8.31 9.66
CA SER A 16 28.35 -9.67 9.18
C SER A 16 28.82 -9.71 7.73
N ASP A 17 29.51 -10.79 7.36
CA ASP A 17 29.94 -11.03 5.98
C ASP A 17 28.74 -11.29 5.07
N GLU A 18 27.68 -11.91 5.59
CA GLU A 18 26.41 -12.09 4.90
C GLU A 18 25.76 -10.75 4.55
N ALA A 19 25.70 -9.80 5.49
CA ALA A 19 25.15 -8.46 5.25
C ALA A 19 25.98 -7.67 4.22
N ARG A 20 27.32 -7.71 4.34
CA ARG A 20 28.22 -7.09 3.38
C ARG A 20 28.07 -7.68 1.98
N ARG A 21 27.98 -9.01 1.89
CA ARG A 21 27.79 -9.73 0.62
C ARG A 21 26.44 -9.40 0.00
N LEU A 22 25.39 -9.29 0.80
CA LEU A 22 24.06 -8.91 0.30
C LEU A 22 24.08 -7.53 -0.33
N LEU A 23 24.67 -6.54 0.35
CA LEU A 23 24.83 -5.19 -0.20
C LEU A 23 25.69 -5.20 -1.47
N TYR A 24 26.81 -5.91 -1.46
CA TYR A 24 27.67 -6.06 -2.66
C TYR A 24 26.90 -6.63 -3.86
N VAL A 25 26.09 -7.68 -3.65
CA VAL A 25 25.28 -8.28 -4.71
C VAL A 25 24.24 -7.28 -5.24
N ALA A 26 23.64 -6.48 -4.38
CA ALA A 26 22.70 -5.43 -4.78
C ALA A 26 23.40 -4.32 -5.58
N CYS A 27 24.55 -3.83 -5.13
CA CYS A 27 25.34 -2.81 -5.82
C CYS A 27 25.76 -3.27 -7.22
N THR A 28 26.22 -4.51 -7.35
CA THR A 28 26.64 -5.10 -8.65
C THR A 28 25.48 -5.37 -9.62
N ARG A 29 24.22 -5.09 -9.24
CA ARG A 29 23.11 -5.09 -10.21
C ARG A 29 23.09 -3.83 -11.09
N ALA A 30 23.77 -2.75 -10.68
CA ALA A 30 23.78 -1.47 -11.39
C ALA A 30 24.75 -1.48 -12.57
N MET A 31 24.30 -1.01 -13.73
CA MET A 31 25.15 -0.81 -14.92
C MET A 31 25.61 0.65 -15.04
N ASP A 32 24.70 1.61 -14.86
CA ASP A 32 24.97 3.04 -15.14
C ASP A 32 25.00 3.87 -13.86
N SER A 33 24.00 3.72 -12.97
CA SER A 33 23.91 4.50 -11.74
C SER A 33 23.47 3.67 -10.52
N LEU A 34 24.07 3.99 -9.38
CA LEU A 34 23.79 3.37 -8.09
C LEU A 34 23.50 4.46 -7.05
N HIS A 35 22.28 4.45 -6.52
CA HIS A 35 21.84 5.36 -5.48
C HIS A 35 21.61 4.56 -4.19
N ILE A 36 22.29 4.93 -3.11
CA ILE A 36 22.13 4.28 -1.81
C ILE A 36 21.59 5.31 -0.82
N HIS A 37 20.35 5.10 -0.38
CA HIS A 37 19.71 5.87 0.68
C HIS A 37 19.84 5.10 2.00
N THR A 38 20.39 5.74 3.02
CA THR A 38 20.57 5.10 4.32
C THR A 38 20.41 6.10 5.47
N ASN A 39 19.90 5.62 6.59
CA ASN A 39 19.81 6.34 7.85
C ASN A 39 20.84 5.83 8.89
N THR A 40 21.78 4.98 8.48
CA THR A 40 22.89 4.50 9.31
C THR A 40 24.23 4.93 8.71
N PRO A 41 25.31 5.06 9.51
CA PRO A 41 26.62 5.47 9.03
C PRO A 41 27.35 4.31 8.32
N VAL A 42 26.73 3.76 7.27
CA VAL A 42 27.34 2.74 6.41
C VAL A 42 28.09 3.40 5.25
N LEU A 43 29.17 2.76 4.80
CA LEU A 43 30.00 3.23 3.68
C LEU A 43 30.56 4.65 3.88
N THR A 44 30.68 5.14 5.12
CA THR A 44 31.22 6.48 5.43
C THR A 44 32.64 6.67 4.93
N ASP A 45 33.43 5.60 4.97
CA ASP A 45 34.86 5.62 4.65
C ASP A 45 35.13 5.40 3.16
N TYR A 46 34.09 5.12 2.36
CA TYR A 46 34.23 4.94 0.92
C TYR A 46 34.47 6.31 0.24
N GLN A 47 35.58 6.42 -0.48
CA GLN A 47 36.02 7.63 -1.19
C GLN A 47 36.29 7.34 -2.68
N GLY A 48 35.28 6.82 -3.38
CA GLY A 48 35.34 6.62 -4.84
C GLY A 48 35.38 7.95 -5.60
N LEU A 49 35.99 7.94 -6.79
CA LEU A 49 36.21 9.16 -7.60
C LEU A 49 34.89 9.84 -8.01
N ASP A 50 33.85 9.04 -8.29
CA ASP A 50 32.53 9.50 -8.77
C ASP A 50 31.44 9.40 -7.68
N LEU A 51 31.82 9.59 -6.41
CA LEU A 51 30.88 9.54 -5.29
C LEU A 51 30.30 10.93 -4.99
N GLU A 52 28.99 11.07 -5.14
CA GLU A 52 28.24 12.17 -4.54
C GLU A 52 27.63 11.72 -3.21
N ARG A 53 27.86 12.50 -2.14
CA ARG A 53 27.26 12.26 -0.83
C ARG A 53 26.40 13.45 -0.42
N VAL A 54 25.11 13.18 -0.25
CA VAL A 54 24.13 14.15 0.24
C VAL A 54 23.68 13.72 1.63
N VAL A 55 23.72 14.67 2.57
CA VAL A 55 23.15 14.48 3.92
C VAL A 55 21.89 15.32 3.99
N ASP A 56 20.76 14.66 4.19
CA ASP A 56 19.49 15.30 4.44
C ASP A 56 19.24 15.33 5.95
N ALA A 57 19.23 16.54 6.51
CA ALA A 57 19.01 16.78 7.93
C ALA A 57 17.58 17.28 8.22
N ASP A 58 16.73 17.39 7.20
CA ASP A 58 15.38 17.90 7.34
C ASP A 58 14.46 16.86 8.01
N GLU A 59 13.58 17.36 8.89
CA GLU A 59 12.54 16.53 9.47
C GLU A 59 11.40 16.33 8.46
N HIS A 60 11.38 15.17 7.82
CA HIS A 60 10.32 14.80 6.88
C HIS A 60 9.05 14.39 7.62
N ARG A 61 8.07 15.29 7.68
CA ARG A 61 6.76 14.97 8.22
C ARG A 61 6.04 13.95 7.33
N PRO A 62 5.31 12.99 7.92
CA PRO A 62 4.45 12.11 7.15
C PRO A 62 3.46 12.90 6.28
N PRO A 63 3.19 12.45 5.04
CA PRO A 63 2.35 13.18 4.11
C PRO A 63 0.92 13.39 4.65
N ALA A 64 0.28 14.51 4.28
CA ALA A 64 -1.10 14.76 4.67
C ALA A 64 -2.09 13.74 4.07
N THR A 65 -1.74 13.13 2.93
CA THR A 65 -2.56 12.14 2.22
C THR A 65 -1.71 11.01 1.67
N ILE A 66 -2.22 9.79 1.76
CA ILE A 66 -1.64 8.58 1.16
C ILE A 66 -2.69 7.96 0.24
N GLU A 67 -2.27 7.57 -0.96
CA GLU A 67 -3.10 6.78 -1.87
C GLU A 67 -2.67 5.31 -1.78
N TYR A 68 -3.62 4.40 -1.54
CA TYR A 68 -3.35 2.97 -1.40
C TYR A 68 -4.34 2.15 -2.24
N VAL A 69 -3.82 1.41 -3.23
CA VAL A 69 -4.66 0.57 -4.09
C VAL A 69 -4.85 -0.81 -3.44
N LEU A 70 -6.11 -1.20 -3.21
CA LEU A 70 -6.42 -2.51 -2.66
C LEU A 70 -6.24 -3.61 -3.71
N GLY A 71 -5.66 -4.74 -3.30
CA GLY A 71 -5.64 -5.97 -4.05
C GLY A 71 -6.76 -6.93 -3.64
N MET A 72 -6.75 -8.13 -4.22
CA MET A 72 -7.73 -9.18 -3.91
C MET A 72 -7.64 -9.68 -2.47
N THR A 73 -6.48 -9.56 -1.83
CA THR A 73 -6.25 -9.97 -0.43
C THR A 73 -6.86 -8.99 0.56
N GLU A 74 -6.96 -7.71 0.19
CA GLU A 74 -7.47 -6.66 1.06
C GLU A 74 -8.99 -6.47 0.98
N VAL A 75 -9.62 -7.08 -0.03
CA VAL A 75 -11.08 -7.04 -0.22
C VAL A 75 -11.70 -8.35 0.23
N ASN A 76 -12.84 -8.28 0.92
CA ASN A 76 -13.66 -9.46 1.13
C ASN A 76 -14.36 -9.83 -0.19
N LEU A 77 -13.77 -10.74 -0.97
CA LEU A 77 -14.27 -11.13 -2.29
C LEU A 77 -15.71 -11.65 -2.25
N GLY A 78 -16.08 -12.34 -1.17
CA GLY A 78 -17.44 -12.82 -0.95
C GLY A 78 -18.47 -11.69 -0.84
N SER A 79 -18.10 -10.53 -0.28
CA SER A 79 -18.98 -9.37 -0.19
C SER A 79 -19.35 -8.81 -1.56
N CYS A 80 -18.41 -8.81 -2.51
CA CYS A 80 -18.64 -8.35 -3.88
C CYS A 80 -19.67 -9.23 -4.60
N ALA A 81 -19.61 -10.55 -4.38
CA ALA A 81 -20.54 -11.50 -4.98
C ALA A 81 -22.01 -11.23 -4.59
N TYR A 82 -22.27 -10.72 -3.38
CA TYR A 82 -23.64 -10.39 -2.92
C TYR A 82 -24.19 -9.08 -3.51
N VAL A 83 -23.33 -8.25 -4.09
CA VAL A 83 -23.69 -6.91 -4.58
C VAL A 83 -23.35 -6.72 -6.06
N SER A 84 -23.26 -7.82 -6.80
CA SER A 84 -22.87 -7.88 -8.22
C SER A 84 -23.66 -6.92 -9.12
N GLU A 85 -24.98 -6.80 -8.91
CA GLU A 85 -25.83 -5.88 -9.68
C GLU A 85 -25.50 -4.39 -9.46
N ARG A 86 -24.92 -4.04 -8.30
CA ARG A 86 -24.36 -2.69 -8.08
C ARG A 86 -23.00 -2.55 -8.75
N ILE A 87 -22.14 -3.57 -8.65
CA ILE A 87 -20.80 -3.56 -9.24
C ILE A 87 -20.85 -3.42 -10.77
N LYS A 88 -21.75 -4.14 -11.45
CA LYS A 88 -21.94 -4.05 -12.92
C LYS A 88 -22.19 -2.63 -13.45
N LYS A 89 -22.75 -1.77 -12.59
CA LYS A 89 -23.08 -0.38 -12.93
C LYS A 89 -21.88 0.56 -12.71
N LEU A 90 -20.88 0.14 -11.96
CA LEU A 90 -19.68 0.92 -11.71
C LEU A 90 -18.78 0.95 -12.93
N ARG A 91 -18.03 2.04 -13.04
CA ARG A 91 -16.95 2.24 -13.99
C ARG A 91 -15.67 2.60 -13.25
N THR A 92 -14.54 2.25 -13.87
CA THR A 92 -13.23 2.73 -13.40
C THR A 92 -13.26 4.24 -13.27
N GLY A 93 -12.80 4.71 -12.12
CA GLY A 93 -12.73 6.11 -11.79
C GLY A 93 -13.94 6.67 -11.04
N GLU A 94 -14.99 5.89 -10.82
CA GLU A 94 -16.12 6.33 -9.98
C GLU A 94 -15.72 6.50 -8.51
N GLU A 95 -16.30 7.50 -7.86
CA GLU A 95 -16.06 7.79 -6.45
C GLU A 95 -16.79 6.77 -5.56
N LEU A 96 -16.07 6.30 -4.55
CA LEU A 96 -16.60 5.48 -3.48
C LEU A 96 -16.43 6.21 -2.15
N ARG A 97 -17.33 5.97 -1.22
CA ARG A 97 -17.31 6.59 0.11
C ARG A 97 -17.16 5.55 1.20
N PRO A 98 -16.49 5.90 2.33
CA PRO A 98 -16.50 5.06 3.52
C PRO A 98 -17.92 4.66 3.86
N ASP A 99 -18.15 3.36 3.95
CA ASP A 99 -19.45 2.78 4.28
C ASP A 99 -19.24 1.59 5.21
N ALA A 100 -20.30 1.11 5.82
CA ALA A 100 -20.24 -0.08 6.63
C ALA A 100 -21.57 -0.82 6.65
N VAL A 101 -21.51 -2.14 6.62
CA VAL A 101 -22.69 -3.01 6.71
C VAL A 101 -22.87 -3.45 8.17
N GLN A 102 -24.07 -3.21 8.70
CA GLN A 102 -24.46 -3.69 10.03
C GLN A 102 -24.96 -5.14 9.94
N PHE A 103 -24.33 -6.03 10.70
CA PHE A 103 -24.79 -7.40 10.95
C PHE A 103 -25.37 -7.48 12.36
N SER A 104 -26.00 -8.61 12.69
CA SER A 104 -26.63 -8.84 14.00
C SER A 104 -25.70 -8.56 15.18
N ASN A 105 -24.43 -8.97 15.09
CA ASN A 105 -23.48 -8.91 16.21
C ASN A 105 -22.22 -8.09 15.90
N ASN A 106 -22.11 -7.49 14.71
CA ASN A 106 -20.91 -6.74 14.33
C ASN A 106 -21.20 -5.75 13.19
N ARG A 107 -20.30 -4.78 12.99
CA ARG A 107 -20.28 -3.85 11.87
C ARG A 107 -19.03 -4.13 11.02
N ALA A 108 -19.20 -4.33 9.72
CA ALA A 108 -18.06 -4.52 8.82
C ALA A 108 -17.84 -3.24 7.99
N PRO A 109 -16.67 -2.60 8.08
CA PRO A 109 -16.34 -1.44 7.26
C PRO A 109 -15.99 -1.84 5.82
N GLY A 110 -16.19 -0.89 4.92
CA GLY A 110 -15.92 -1.06 3.50
C GLY A 110 -16.12 0.24 2.73
N LEU A 111 -16.51 0.09 1.47
CA LEU A 111 -16.82 1.22 0.59
C LEU A 111 -18.17 1.01 -0.09
N GLY A 112 -18.85 2.12 -0.34
CA GLY A 112 -20.15 2.15 -0.98
C GLY A 112 -20.31 3.33 -1.92
N THR A 113 -21.40 3.29 -2.68
CA THR A 113 -21.92 4.44 -3.44
C THR A 113 -23.15 4.99 -2.74
N ALA A 114 -23.81 5.98 -3.35
CA ALA A 114 -25.13 6.43 -2.91
C ALA A 114 -26.19 5.29 -2.95
N GLN A 115 -25.99 4.24 -3.75
CA GLN A 115 -26.86 3.06 -3.77
C GLN A 115 -26.50 2.01 -2.70
N GLY A 116 -25.52 2.31 -1.84
CA GLY A 116 -25.07 1.50 -0.72
C GLY A 116 -23.77 0.75 -0.97
N ASN A 117 -23.44 -0.15 -0.04
CA ASN A 117 -22.17 -0.87 -0.01
C ASN A 117 -21.86 -1.66 -1.30
N VAL A 118 -20.63 -1.54 -1.80
CA VAL A 118 -20.13 -2.28 -2.97
C VAL A 118 -19.03 -3.27 -2.62
N LEU A 119 -18.35 -3.08 -1.49
CA LEU A 119 -17.37 -4.02 -0.96
C LEU A 119 -17.18 -3.83 0.54
N LEU A 120 -16.75 -4.90 1.20
CA LEU A 120 -16.23 -4.90 2.55
C LEU A 120 -14.72 -5.17 2.53
N TYR A 121 -14.01 -4.60 3.50
CA TYR A 121 -12.60 -4.89 3.68
C TYR A 121 -12.37 -6.31 4.21
N SER A 122 -11.23 -6.91 3.87
CA SER A 122 -10.81 -8.16 4.47
C SER A 122 -10.36 -7.93 5.92
N ARG A 123 -10.49 -8.97 6.76
CA ARG A 123 -10.07 -8.87 8.17
C ARG A 123 -8.56 -8.67 8.30
N GLU A 124 -7.79 -9.29 7.40
CA GLU A 124 -6.35 -9.16 7.37
C GLU A 124 -5.92 -7.76 7.00
N PHE A 125 -6.56 -7.11 6.02
CA PHE A 125 -6.29 -5.70 5.72
C PHE A 125 -6.53 -4.80 6.94
N LEU A 126 -7.68 -4.99 7.61
CA LEU A 126 -8.03 -4.20 8.79
C LEU A 126 -6.99 -4.36 9.92
N SER A 127 -6.57 -5.60 10.23
CA SER A 127 -5.62 -5.83 11.32
C SER A 127 -4.17 -5.50 10.97
N SER A 128 -3.78 -5.61 9.69
CA SER A 128 -2.40 -5.44 9.24
C SER A 128 -2.15 -4.06 8.63
N ALA A 129 -2.35 -3.89 7.33
CA ALA A 129 -2.02 -2.68 6.58
C ALA A 129 -2.80 -1.47 7.11
N PHE A 130 -4.11 -1.59 7.26
CA PHE A 130 -4.94 -0.49 7.74
C PHE A 130 -4.63 -0.12 9.20
N GLY A 131 -4.43 -1.12 10.07
CA GLY A 131 -4.01 -0.87 11.45
C GLY A 131 -2.69 -0.08 11.55
N ARG A 132 -1.76 -0.22 10.58
CA ARG A 132 -0.56 0.65 10.51
C ARG A 132 -0.92 2.08 10.13
N PHE A 133 -1.83 2.29 9.19
CA PHE A 133 -2.30 3.63 8.81
C PHE A 133 -3.00 4.32 9.98
N GLU A 134 -3.90 3.62 10.68
CA GLU A 134 -4.62 4.16 11.84
C GLU A 134 -3.66 4.58 12.96
N ARG A 135 -2.67 3.74 13.31
CA ARG A 135 -1.64 4.08 14.32
C ARG A 135 -0.81 5.30 13.94
N ASN A 136 -0.69 5.61 12.65
CA ASN A 136 -0.01 6.80 12.15
C ASN A 136 -0.94 8.01 11.96
N GLY A 137 -2.20 7.91 12.41
CA GLY A 137 -3.18 8.98 12.40
C GLY A 137 -3.93 9.14 11.08
N TYR A 138 -3.92 8.12 10.22
CA TYR A 138 -4.64 8.15 8.95
C TYR A 138 -5.99 7.47 9.04
N SER A 139 -6.97 8.00 8.32
CA SER A 139 -8.30 7.42 8.13
C SER A 139 -8.72 7.46 6.66
N VAL A 140 -9.64 6.59 6.26
CA VAL A 140 -10.15 6.58 4.87
C VAL A 140 -11.03 7.81 4.66
N ALA A 141 -10.58 8.75 3.82
CA ALA A 141 -11.35 9.94 3.46
C ALA A 141 -12.31 9.66 2.29
N ARG A 142 -11.83 8.92 1.29
CA ARG A 142 -12.61 8.50 0.11
C ARG A 142 -11.98 7.29 -0.55
N GLY A 143 -12.73 6.67 -1.46
CA GLY A 143 -12.22 5.67 -2.39
C GLY A 143 -12.54 6.05 -3.83
N ARG A 144 -11.88 5.40 -4.77
CA ARG A 144 -12.19 5.46 -6.20
C ARG A 144 -12.05 4.06 -6.78
N VAL A 145 -12.91 3.67 -7.71
CA VAL A 145 -12.75 2.41 -8.44
C VAL A 145 -11.45 2.49 -9.26
N GLU A 146 -10.44 1.68 -8.92
CA GLU A 146 -9.20 1.60 -9.70
C GLU A 146 -9.34 0.49 -10.74
N TYR A 147 -9.71 -0.71 -10.30
CA TYR A 147 -9.95 -1.87 -11.17
C TYR A 147 -11.28 -2.55 -10.84
N ILE A 148 -11.88 -3.14 -11.89
CA ILE A 148 -12.94 -4.13 -11.77
C ILE A 148 -12.40 -5.38 -12.43
N VAL A 149 -12.28 -6.47 -11.68
CA VAL A 149 -11.63 -7.70 -12.12
C VAL A 149 -12.57 -8.88 -11.95
N GLU A 150 -12.41 -9.89 -12.81
CA GLU A 150 -13.11 -11.16 -12.66
C GLU A 150 -12.34 -12.08 -11.70
N TRP A 151 -13.04 -12.60 -10.69
CA TRP A 151 -12.51 -13.57 -9.73
C TRP A 151 -13.32 -14.87 -9.79
N TYR A 152 -12.61 -15.98 -10.00
CA TYR A 152 -13.19 -17.32 -10.03
C TYR A 152 -13.17 -17.96 -8.63
N ASP A 153 -14.35 -18.17 -8.07
CA ASP A 153 -14.54 -18.90 -6.81
C ASP A 153 -14.59 -20.40 -7.09
N LYS A 154 -13.45 -21.08 -6.89
CA LYS A 154 -13.31 -22.54 -7.05
C LYS A 154 -14.32 -23.34 -6.21
N LYS A 155 -14.78 -22.82 -5.06
CA LYS A 155 -15.71 -23.54 -4.18
C LYS A 155 -17.14 -23.52 -4.72
N LYS A 156 -17.50 -22.44 -5.41
CA LYS A 156 -18.84 -22.24 -5.99
C LYS A 156 -18.90 -22.51 -7.49
N ASP A 157 -17.75 -22.81 -8.11
CA ASP A 157 -17.59 -22.98 -9.55
C ASP A 157 -18.20 -21.82 -10.36
N ARG A 158 -17.91 -20.59 -9.91
CA ARG A 158 -18.50 -19.37 -10.49
C ARG A 158 -17.52 -18.21 -10.49
N THR A 159 -17.65 -17.36 -11.50
CA THR A 159 -16.93 -16.09 -11.62
C THR A 159 -17.77 -14.93 -11.11
N TYR A 160 -17.14 -14.01 -10.39
CA TYR A 160 -17.75 -12.78 -9.88
C TYR A 160 -16.89 -11.57 -10.24
N GLU A 161 -17.52 -10.43 -10.48
CA GLU A 161 -16.82 -9.15 -10.57
C GLU A 161 -16.45 -8.65 -9.17
N VAL A 162 -15.21 -8.22 -9.01
CA VAL A 162 -14.65 -7.69 -7.77
C VAL A 162 -14.11 -6.30 -8.04
N VAL A 163 -14.49 -5.36 -7.18
CA VAL A 163 -13.99 -3.99 -7.22
C VAL A 163 -12.72 -3.90 -6.38
N LEU A 164 -11.65 -3.40 -7.00
CA LEU A 164 -10.39 -3.09 -6.36
C LEU A 164 -10.23 -1.56 -6.32
N PRO A 165 -10.50 -0.92 -5.18
CA PRO A 165 -10.48 0.52 -5.08
C PRO A 165 -9.08 1.06 -4.76
N ARG A 166 -8.84 2.29 -5.19
CA ARG A 166 -7.80 3.16 -4.63
C ARG A 166 -8.39 3.93 -3.45
N LEU A 167 -7.78 3.81 -2.28
CA LEU A 167 -8.14 4.54 -1.07
C LEU A 167 -7.33 5.83 -0.99
N SER A 168 -8.01 6.94 -0.67
CA SER A 168 -7.37 8.19 -0.28
C SER A 168 -7.45 8.28 1.25
N LEU A 169 -6.30 8.08 1.89
CA LEU A 169 -6.14 8.09 3.33
C LEU A 169 -5.69 9.49 3.75
N ARG A 170 -6.41 10.12 4.67
CA ARG A 170 -6.06 11.46 5.16
C ARG A 170 -5.61 11.38 6.61
N ARG A 171 -4.50 12.05 6.90
CA ARG A 171 -4.03 12.23 8.27
C ARG A 171 -4.90 13.28 8.96
N SER A 172 -5.45 12.95 10.12
CA SER A 172 -6.02 13.98 10.99
C SER A 172 -4.86 14.79 11.56
N GLU A 173 -4.77 16.08 11.24
CA GLU A 173 -3.83 16.96 11.91
C GLU A 173 -4.16 16.95 13.41
N ALA A 174 -3.16 16.66 14.24
CA ALA A 174 -3.31 16.92 15.66
C ALA A 174 -3.58 18.41 15.81
N ALA A 175 -4.71 18.78 16.41
CA ALA A 175 -4.93 20.14 16.88
C ALA A 175 -3.80 20.45 17.86
N ASN A 176 -2.92 21.38 17.48
CA ASN A 176 -1.93 21.97 18.38
C ASN A 176 -2.62 22.69 19.54
#